data_AF-A0A2R4BJ69-F1
#
_entry.id   AF-A0A2R4BJ69-F1
#
_cell.length_a   1.000
_cell.length_b   1.000
_cell.length_c   1.000
_cell.angle_alpha   90.00
_cell.angle_beta   90.00
_cell.angle_gamma   90.00
#
_symmetry.space_group_name_H-M   'P 1'
#
loop_
_entity.id
_entity.type
_entity.pdbx_description
1 polymer ?
#
loop_
_entity_poly.entity_id
_entity_poly.type
_entity_poly.pdbx_seq_one_letter_code
_entity_poly.pdbx_strand_id
1 'polypeptide(L)'
;MARRLTADEWTSVRKEFETDPRLSFGDLAKKFGISKQSIHAHAKAEGWQRVISLQELHERAQLRADRLVDGKPDDPALASSRLDGIDEATARRAAVLERHRTEWNMPRKIAYEAAQTRDLEKARLAKTIAEALRNVQEGERKAWGLDAAENPTGGAVIVIDRG
;
A
#
# COMPACT_ATOMS: atom_id res chain seq x y z
N MET A 1 17.61 17.77 23.11
CA MET A 1 18.61 17.91 22.04
C MET A 1 18.19 17.02 20.88
N ALA A 2 18.16 17.54 19.65
CA ALA A 2 17.80 16.72 18.48
C ALA A 2 18.95 15.73 18.18
N ARG A 3 18.62 14.44 18.00
CA ARG A 3 19.57 13.41 17.60
C ARG A 3 20.20 13.79 16.26
N ARG A 4 21.52 13.61 16.13
CA ARG A 4 22.22 13.72 14.85
C ARG A 4 22.38 12.33 14.27
N LEU A 5 21.97 12.15 13.01
CA LEU A 5 22.15 10.90 12.29
C LEU A 5 23.55 10.82 11.67
N THR A 6 24.07 9.60 11.58
CA THR A 6 25.25 9.22 10.81
C THR A 6 24.94 9.21 9.30
N ALA A 7 25.98 9.13 8.46
CA ALA A 7 25.82 9.07 6.99
C ALA A 7 25.03 7.82 6.54
N ASP A 8 25.21 6.68 7.20
CA ASP A 8 24.50 5.44 6.90
C ASP A 8 23.02 5.53 7.29
N GLU A 9 22.72 6.19 8.41
CA GLU A 9 21.35 6.47 8.83
C GLU A 9 20.66 7.45 7.85
N TRP A 10 21.36 8.49 7.38
CA TRP A 10 20.82 9.38 6.34
C TRP A 10 20.56 8.65 5.02
N THR A 11 21.44 7.75 4.63
CA THR A 11 21.24 6.87 3.47
C THR A 11 20.00 6.00 3.64
N SER A 12 19.74 5.53 4.86
CA SER A 12 18.54 4.73 5.18
C SER A 12 17.26 5.56 5.15
N VAL A 13 17.28 6.78 5.72
CA VAL A 13 16.17 7.74 5.63
C VAL A 13 15.84 8.07 4.18
N ARG A 14 16.87 8.32 3.37
CA ARG A 14 16.73 8.59 1.94
C ARG A 14 16.13 7.39 1.22
N LYS A 15 16.67 6.18 1.42
CA LYS A 15 16.16 4.96 0.81
C LYS A 15 14.67 4.78 1.09
N GLU A 16 14.26 4.89 2.35
CA GLU A 16 12.85 4.75 2.74
C GLU A 16 11.96 5.83 2.10
N PHE A 17 12.42 7.08 2.06
CA PHE A 17 11.72 8.15 1.36
C PHE A 17 11.63 7.86 -0.14
N GLU A 18 12.69 7.46 -0.81
CA GLU A 18 12.68 7.29 -2.26
C GLU A 18 11.84 6.07 -2.69
N THR A 19 11.71 5.04 -1.85
CA THR A 19 11.01 3.78 -2.17
C THR A 19 9.57 3.67 -1.69
N ASP A 20 9.19 4.30 -0.56
CA ASP A 20 7.81 4.23 -0.06
C ASP A 20 7.11 5.59 -0.16
N PRO A 21 6.35 5.83 -1.25
CA PRO A 21 5.67 7.10 -1.50
C PRO A 21 4.64 7.51 -0.41
N ARG A 22 4.32 6.64 0.55
CA ARG A 22 3.42 6.95 1.68
C ARG A 22 4.10 7.60 2.87
N LEU A 23 5.40 7.38 3.04
CA LEU A 23 6.13 7.94 4.17
C LEU A 23 6.28 9.44 3.99
N SER A 24 5.68 10.23 4.87
CA SER A 24 5.94 11.67 4.92
C SER A 24 7.25 11.94 5.65
N PHE A 25 7.82 13.14 5.49
CA PHE A 25 8.92 13.58 6.34
C PHE A 25 8.55 13.58 7.84
N GLY A 26 7.26 13.65 8.20
CA GLY A 26 6.80 13.52 9.58
C GLY A 26 6.89 12.09 10.11
N ASP A 27 6.63 11.09 9.26
CA ASP A 27 6.71 9.67 9.63
C ASP A 27 8.18 9.24 9.77
N LEU A 28 9.03 9.69 8.84
CA LEU A 28 10.47 9.49 8.92
C LEU A 28 11.07 10.20 10.16
N ALA A 29 10.61 11.42 10.47
CA ALA A 29 11.02 12.14 11.68
C ALA A 29 10.71 11.35 12.96
N LYS A 30 9.49 10.80 13.07
CA LYS A 30 9.09 9.94 14.19
C LYS A 30 9.93 8.67 14.25
N LYS A 31 10.14 8.01 13.11
CA LYS A 31 10.85 6.73 13.01
C LYS A 31 12.34 6.85 13.37
N PHE A 32 13.00 7.90 12.90
CA PHE A 32 14.45 8.10 13.12
C PHE A 32 14.75 9.00 14.33
N GLY A 33 13.73 9.58 14.97
CA GLY A 33 13.86 10.40 16.17
C GLY A 33 14.52 11.76 15.91
N ILE A 34 14.29 12.34 14.73
CA ILE A 34 14.85 13.63 14.30
C ILE A 34 13.75 14.60 13.88
N SER A 35 14.09 15.89 13.69
CA SER A 35 13.10 16.88 13.27
C SER A 35 12.74 16.76 11.79
N LYS A 36 11.46 16.97 11.47
CA LYS A 36 10.96 17.04 10.08
C LYS A 36 11.73 18.07 9.25
N GLN A 37 12.07 19.20 9.86
CA GLN A 37 12.81 20.29 9.23
C GLN A 37 14.24 19.86 8.84
N SER A 38 14.90 19.03 9.65
CA SER A 38 16.22 18.48 9.32
C SER A 38 16.17 17.58 8.09
N ILE A 39 15.15 16.70 8.01
CA ILE A 39 14.96 15.82 6.85
C ILE A 39 14.67 16.66 5.60
N HIS A 40 13.81 17.67 5.71
CA HIS A 40 13.50 18.56 4.60
C HIS A 40 14.73 19.33 4.09
N ALA A 41 15.58 19.84 4.99
CA ALA A 41 16.80 20.53 4.63
C ALA A 41 17.78 19.61 3.88
N HIS A 42 17.93 18.36 4.34
CA HIS A 42 18.78 17.36 3.69
C HIS A 42 18.23 16.93 2.33
N ALA A 43 16.94 16.63 2.26
CA ALA A 43 16.26 16.25 1.02
C ALA A 43 16.37 17.34 -0.06
N LYS A 44 16.29 18.62 0.34
CA LYS A 44 16.48 19.76 -0.58
C LYS A 44 17.93 19.90 -1.03
N ALA A 45 18.90 19.74 -0.11
CA ALA A 45 20.32 19.87 -0.42
C ALA A 45 20.81 18.77 -1.36
N GLU A 46 20.26 17.55 -1.25
CA GLU A 46 20.66 16.38 -2.03
C GLU A 46 19.71 16.04 -3.19
N GLY A 47 18.65 16.83 -3.38
CA GLY A 47 17.71 16.65 -4.49
C GLY A 47 16.96 15.31 -4.46
N TRP A 48 16.48 14.88 -3.29
CA TRP A 48 15.77 13.60 -3.16
C TRP A 48 14.49 13.58 -4.01
N GLN A 49 14.26 12.48 -4.73
CA GLN A 49 13.08 12.28 -5.58
C GLN A 49 12.48 10.89 -5.35
N ARG A 50 11.15 10.79 -5.42
CA ARG A 50 10.48 9.48 -5.35
C ARG A 50 10.80 8.69 -6.62
N VAL A 51 11.21 7.44 -6.47
CA VAL A 51 11.63 6.58 -7.58
C VAL A 51 10.45 5.95 -8.30
N ILE A 52 9.29 5.88 -7.64
CA ILE A 52 8.05 5.33 -8.21
C ILE A 52 6.85 6.16 -7.75
N SER A 53 5.91 6.36 -8.66
CA SER A 53 4.60 6.91 -8.33
C SER A 53 3.76 5.91 -7.52
N LEU A 54 2.74 6.41 -6.81
CA LEU A 54 1.77 5.54 -6.12
C LEU A 54 1.05 4.60 -7.08
N GLN A 55 0.82 5.04 -8.32
CA GLN A 55 0.17 4.26 -9.36
C GLN A 55 1.06 3.09 -9.82
N GLU A 56 2.32 3.35 -10.16
CA GLU A 56 3.27 2.29 -10.55
C GLU A 56 3.49 1.28 -9.42
N LEU A 57 3.47 1.73 -8.16
CA LEU A 57 3.56 0.86 -7.00
C LEU A 57 2.30 -0.03 -6.85
N HIS A 58 1.12 0.51 -7.15
CA HIS A 58 -0.12 -0.27 -7.17
C HIS A 58 -0.10 -1.32 -8.29
N GLU A 59 0.27 -0.93 -9.51
CA GLU A 59 0.35 -1.82 -10.67
C GLU A 59 1.33 -2.98 -10.42
N ARG A 60 2.49 -2.69 -9.82
CA ARG A 60 3.44 -3.74 -9.40
C ARG A 60 2.88 -4.65 -8.32
N ALA A 61 2.11 -4.11 -7.36
CA ALA A 61 1.47 -4.91 -6.31
C ALA A 61 0.42 -5.88 -6.88
N GLN A 62 -0.37 -5.43 -7.85
CA GLN A 62 -1.32 -6.28 -8.58
C GLN A 62 -0.59 -7.39 -9.36
N LEU A 63 0.42 -7.02 -10.17
CA LEU A 63 1.22 -7.99 -10.92
C LEU A 63 1.90 -9.03 -10.03
N ARG A 64 2.38 -8.62 -8.85
CA ARG A 64 2.97 -9.56 -7.89
C ARG A 64 1.90 -10.45 -7.27
N ALA A 65 0.75 -9.92 -6.89
CA ALA A 65 -0.37 -10.70 -6.35
C ALA A 65 -0.85 -11.77 -7.33
N ASP A 66 -0.97 -11.43 -8.62
CA ASP A 66 -1.39 -12.36 -9.66
C ASP A 66 -0.36 -13.48 -9.94
N ARG A 67 0.91 -13.27 -9.55
CA ARG A 67 2.00 -14.26 -9.65
C ARG A 67 2.27 -15.03 -8.35
N LEU A 68 1.47 -14.85 -7.31
CA LEU A 68 1.59 -15.67 -6.10
C LEU A 68 0.80 -16.97 -6.26
N VAL A 69 1.45 -18.11 -6.07
CA VAL A 69 0.80 -19.41 -5.84
C VAL A 69 0.96 -19.73 -4.36
N ASP A 70 -0.15 -19.98 -3.66
CA ASP A 70 -0.17 -20.24 -2.21
C ASP A 70 0.57 -19.17 -1.35
N GLY A 71 0.55 -17.91 -1.80
CA GLY A 71 1.20 -16.79 -1.11
C GLY A 71 2.73 -16.74 -1.25
N LYS A 72 3.34 -17.57 -2.12
CA LYS A 72 4.78 -17.55 -2.40
C LYS A 72 5.09 -16.99 -3.81
N PRO A 73 6.16 -16.20 -3.97
CA PRO A 73 6.58 -15.73 -5.29
C PRO A 73 7.04 -16.89 -6.16
N ASP A 74 6.59 -16.91 -7.41
CA ASP A 74 6.95 -17.94 -8.40
C ASP A 74 8.31 -17.66 -9.10
N ASP A 75 8.98 -16.53 -8.80
CA ASP A 75 10.19 -16.08 -9.50
C ASP A 75 11.33 -15.61 -8.54
N PRO A 76 12.52 -16.24 -8.57
CA PRO A 76 13.67 -15.89 -7.73
C PRO A 76 14.46 -14.64 -8.19
N ALA A 77 14.19 -14.05 -9.35
CA ALA A 77 15.01 -12.97 -9.93
C ALA A 77 14.82 -11.58 -9.29
N LEU A 78 13.87 -11.39 -8.38
CA LEU A 78 13.52 -10.07 -7.83
C LEU A 78 14.42 -9.59 -6.67
N ALA A 79 15.33 -10.43 -6.17
CA ALA A 79 16.17 -10.13 -5.02
C ALA A 79 17.39 -9.24 -5.35
N SER A 80 17.24 -7.91 -5.34
CA SER A 80 18.38 -6.97 -5.19
C SER A 80 18.03 -5.87 -4.21
N SER A 81 18.92 -5.48 -3.30
CA SER A 81 18.63 -4.67 -2.09
C SER A 81 17.89 -3.32 -2.28
N ARG A 82 17.81 -2.77 -3.49
CA ARG A 82 16.98 -1.59 -3.85
C ARG A 82 15.60 -1.97 -4.40
N LEU A 83 15.50 -3.12 -5.08
CA LEU A 83 14.25 -3.80 -5.42
C LEU A 83 13.64 -4.46 -4.17
N ASP A 84 14.43 -5.00 -3.25
CA ASP A 84 13.95 -5.70 -2.04
C ASP A 84 13.00 -4.86 -1.20
N GLY A 85 13.23 -3.54 -1.06
CA GLY A 85 12.34 -2.64 -0.33
C GLY A 85 11.02 -2.35 -1.08
N ILE A 86 11.10 -2.20 -2.40
CA ILE A 86 9.92 -2.07 -3.27
C ILE A 86 9.15 -3.40 -3.28
N ASP A 87 9.86 -4.52 -3.29
CA ASP A 87 9.33 -5.87 -3.31
C ASP A 87 8.66 -6.26 -2.01
N GLU A 88 9.21 -5.83 -0.87
CA GLU A 88 8.60 -6.02 0.43
C GLU A 88 7.33 -5.18 0.56
N ALA A 89 7.37 -3.92 0.13
CA ALA A 89 6.21 -3.04 0.07
C ALA A 89 5.12 -3.58 -0.88
N THR A 90 5.52 -4.12 -2.02
CA THR A 90 4.68 -4.79 -3.03
C THR A 90 4.09 -6.08 -2.47
N ALA A 91 4.90 -6.92 -1.81
CA ALA A 91 4.48 -8.21 -1.26
C ALA A 91 3.46 -8.03 -0.13
N ARG A 92 3.65 -7.04 0.76
CA ARG A 92 2.67 -6.74 1.82
C ARG A 92 1.31 -6.33 1.24
N ARG A 93 1.31 -5.54 0.16
CA ARG A 93 0.08 -5.13 -0.55
C ARG A 93 -0.57 -6.33 -1.28
N ALA A 94 0.24 -7.18 -1.92
CA ALA A 94 -0.23 -8.40 -2.56
C ALA A 94 -0.90 -9.36 -1.56
N ALA A 95 -0.33 -9.51 -0.37
CA ALA A 95 -0.90 -10.34 0.69
C ALA A 95 -2.28 -9.84 1.17
N VAL A 96 -2.48 -8.51 1.24
CA VAL A 96 -3.79 -7.92 1.56
C VAL A 96 -4.81 -8.24 0.47
N LEU A 97 -4.45 -8.07 -0.80
CA LEU A 97 -5.33 -8.38 -1.93
C LEU A 97 -5.70 -9.86 -1.98
N GLU A 98 -4.73 -10.75 -1.76
CA GLU A 98 -4.95 -12.19 -1.77
C GLU A 98 -5.86 -12.64 -0.63
N ARG A 99 -5.65 -12.07 0.57
CA ARG A 99 -6.57 -12.29 1.69
C ARG A 99 -7.98 -11.82 1.33
N HIS A 100 -8.12 -10.62 0.77
CA HIS A 100 -9.43 -10.09 0.39
C HIS A 100 -10.14 -11.03 -0.59
N ARG A 101 -9.43 -11.54 -1.61
CA ARG A 101 -9.96 -12.52 -2.58
C ARG A 101 -10.45 -13.79 -1.89
N THR A 102 -9.65 -14.32 -0.97
CA THR A 102 -9.97 -15.57 -0.24
C THR A 102 -11.15 -15.41 0.73
N GLU A 103 -11.25 -14.28 1.43
CA GLU A 103 -12.32 -14.00 2.41
C GLU A 103 -13.73 -14.08 1.79
N TRP A 104 -13.87 -13.74 0.51
CA TRP A 104 -15.15 -13.82 -0.21
C TRP A 104 -15.64 -15.25 -0.44
N ASN A 105 -14.81 -16.27 -0.28
CA ASN A 105 -15.22 -17.67 -0.43
C ASN A 105 -16.26 -18.07 0.62
N MET A 106 -16.16 -17.54 1.84
CA MET A 106 -17.05 -17.90 2.95
C MET A 106 -18.50 -17.40 2.74
N PRO A 107 -18.78 -16.09 2.55
CA PRO A 107 -20.13 -15.63 2.28
C PRO A 107 -20.70 -16.21 0.98
N ARG A 108 -19.86 -16.46 -0.04
CA ARG A 108 -20.28 -17.12 -1.29
C ARG A 108 -20.79 -18.54 -1.02
N LYS A 109 -20.06 -19.33 -0.25
CA LYS A 109 -20.46 -20.69 0.12
C LYS A 109 -21.80 -20.69 0.87
N ILE A 110 -21.94 -19.84 1.88
CA ILE A 110 -23.20 -19.73 2.66
C ILE A 110 -24.36 -19.30 1.77
N ALA A 111 -24.15 -18.36 0.84
CA ALA A 111 -25.18 -17.92 -0.09
C ALA A 111 -25.64 -19.05 -1.03
N TYR A 112 -24.71 -19.89 -1.53
CA TYR A 112 -25.05 -21.04 -2.35
C TYR A 112 -25.84 -22.10 -1.57
N GLU A 113 -25.41 -22.41 -0.34
CA GLU A 113 -26.15 -23.31 0.53
C GLU A 113 -27.56 -22.78 0.83
N ALA A 114 -27.68 -21.48 1.15
CA ALA A 114 -28.96 -20.83 1.40
C ALA A 114 -29.92 -20.94 0.20
N ALA A 115 -29.40 -20.75 -1.02
CA ALA A 115 -30.18 -20.87 -2.25
C ALA A 115 -30.64 -22.32 -2.50
N GLN A 116 -29.75 -23.29 -2.27
CA GLN A 116 -30.06 -24.72 -2.42
C GLN A 116 -31.11 -25.19 -1.42
N THR A 117 -31.01 -24.78 -0.16
CA THR A 117 -31.94 -25.20 0.91
C THR A 117 -33.15 -24.28 1.03
N ARG A 118 -33.22 -23.22 0.22
CA ARG A 118 -34.25 -22.15 0.31
C ARG A 118 -34.37 -21.56 1.72
N ASP A 119 -33.23 -21.42 2.40
CA ASP A 119 -33.13 -20.93 3.77
C ASP A 119 -32.84 -19.42 3.77
N LEU A 120 -33.87 -18.63 4.09
CA LEU A 120 -33.78 -17.18 4.13
C LEU A 120 -32.89 -16.66 5.27
N GLU A 121 -32.80 -17.37 6.40
CA GLU A 121 -31.94 -16.93 7.50
C GLU A 121 -30.47 -17.10 7.13
N LYS A 122 -30.11 -18.20 6.47
CA LYS A 122 -28.76 -18.36 5.90
C LYS A 122 -28.44 -17.33 4.84
N ALA A 123 -29.41 -16.96 3.99
CA ALA A 123 -29.22 -15.91 2.99
C ALA A 123 -28.93 -14.55 3.65
N ARG A 124 -29.65 -14.21 4.72
CA ARG A 124 -29.39 -13.00 5.51
C ARG A 124 -28.04 -13.05 6.20
N LEU A 125 -27.66 -14.19 6.76
CA LEU A 125 -26.33 -14.38 7.37
C LEU A 125 -25.21 -14.14 6.35
N ALA A 126 -25.31 -14.73 5.16
CA ALA A 126 -24.34 -14.52 4.08
C ALA A 126 -24.23 -13.04 3.70
N LYS A 127 -25.36 -12.33 3.60
CA LYS A 127 -25.38 -10.89 3.32
C LYS A 127 -24.69 -10.08 4.42
N THR A 128 -25.04 -10.30 5.68
CA THR A 128 -24.44 -9.58 6.81
C THR A 128 -22.93 -9.77 6.88
N ILE A 129 -22.46 -11.01 6.67
CA ILE A 129 -21.03 -11.31 6.62
C ILE A 129 -20.35 -10.60 5.45
N ALA A 130 -20.95 -10.64 4.26
CA ALA A 130 -20.42 -9.96 3.08
C ALA A 130 -20.32 -8.43 3.29
N GLU A 131 -21.32 -7.82 3.93
CA GLU A 131 -21.31 -6.39 4.25
C GLU A 131 -20.24 -6.04 5.28
N ALA A 132 -20.07 -6.87 6.32
CA ALA A 132 -19.01 -6.70 7.31
C ALA A 132 -17.61 -6.81 6.67
N LEU A 133 -17.39 -7.83 5.84
CA LEU A 133 -16.13 -8.00 5.10
C LEU A 133 -15.86 -6.80 4.18
N ARG A 134 -16.87 -6.34 3.43
CA ARG A 134 -16.73 -5.16 2.57
C ARG A 134 -16.25 -3.93 3.36
N ASN A 135 -16.82 -3.68 4.54
CA ASN A 135 -16.44 -2.54 5.37
C ASN A 135 -14.99 -2.66 5.89
N VAL A 136 -14.57 -3.86 6.31
CA VAL A 136 -13.19 -4.13 6.73
C VAL A 136 -12.23 -3.92 5.56
N GLN A 137 -12.52 -4.53 4.41
CA GLN A 137 -11.69 -4.43 3.22
C GLN A 137 -11.59 -2.99 2.70
N GLU A 138 -12.67 -2.21 2.76
CA GLU A 138 -12.66 -0.77 2.43
C GLU A 138 -11.74 0.01 3.38
N GLY A 139 -11.84 -0.23 4.70
CA GLY A 139 -10.95 0.40 5.68
C GLY A 139 -9.48 0.04 5.44
N GLU A 140 -9.21 -1.23 5.14
CA GLU A 140 -7.86 -1.69 4.83
C GLU A 140 -7.34 -1.12 3.51
N ARG A 141 -8.13 -1.10 2.43
CA ARG A 141 -7.69 -0.48 1.17
C ARG A 141 -7.34 0.99 1.34
N LYS A 142 -8.10 1.74 2.13
CA LYS A 142 -7.79 3.14 2.48
C LYS A 142 -6.51 3.27 3.30
N ALA A 143 -6.37 2.47 4.37
CA ALA A 143 -5.19 2.48 5.22
C ALA A 143 -3.92 2.09 4.46
N TRP A 144 -4.05 1.15 3.52
CA TRP A 144 -2.99 0.67 2.64
C TRP A 144 -2.96 1.40 1.30
N GLY A 145 -3.61 2.56 1.15
CA GLY A 145 -3.57 3.41 -0.05
C GLY A 145 -3.71 2.67 -1.37
N LEU A 146 -4.56 1.62 -1.40
CA LEU A 146 -4.84 0.82 -2.59
C LEU A 146 -5.84 1.52 -3.51
N ASP A 147 -6.62 2.47 -2.99
CA ASP A 147 -7.61 3.26 -3.73
C ASP A 147 -6.99 4.43 -4.51
N ALA A 148 -5.70 4.70 -4.31
CA ALA A 148 -5.00 5.82 -4.95
C ALA A 148 -4.86 5.68 -6.47
N ALA A 149 -5.04 4.47 -7.02
CA ALA A 149 -5.00 4.21 -8.46
C ALA A 149 -6.33 4.56 -9.18
N GLU A 150 -7.46 4.70 -8.45
CA GLU A 150 -8.77 5.02 -9.06
C GLU A 150 -8.95 6.51 -9.36
N ASN A 151 -8.08 7.40 -8.86
CA ASN A 151 -8.09 8.83 -9.18
C ASN A 151 -6.74 9.29 -9.77
N PRO A 152 -6.52 9.13 -11.10
CA PRO A 152 -5.36 9.71 -11.77
C PRO A 152 -5.42 11.25 -11.85
N THR A 153 -6.53 11.87 -11.44
CA THR A 153 -6.74 13.32 -11.45
C THR A 153 -6.62 13.93 -10.06
N GLY A 154 -5.42 13.90 -9.50
CA GLY A 154 -4.94 15.03 -8.71
C GLY A 154 -4.79 16.22 -9.66
N GLY A 155 -5.89 16.90 -9.96
CA GLY A 155 -5.94 18.02 -10.91
C GLY A 155 -4.81 19.00 -10.63
N ALA A 156 -3.88 19.12 -11.58
CA ALA A 156 -2.92 20.20 -11.60
C ALA A 156 -3.71 21.51 -11.58
N VAL A 157 -3.69 22.21 -10.44
CA VAL A 157 -4.18 23.58 -10.36
C VAL A 157 -3.15 24.42 -11.13
N ILE A 158 -3.40 24.61 -12.43
CA ILE A 158 -2.69 25.60 -13.22
C ILE A 158 -3.22 26.97 -12.77
N VAL A 159 -2.47 27.61 -11.87
CA VAL A 159 -2.64 29.02 -11.57
C VAL A 159 -2.13 29.80 -12.77
N ILE A 160 -3.03 30.22 -13.67
CA ILE A 160 -2.70 31.22 -14.69
C ILE A 160 -2.76 32.58 -13.98
N ASP A 161 -1.57 33.10 -13.68
CA ASP A 161 -1.43 34.48 -13.23
C ASP A 161 -1.84 35.42 -14.38
N ARG A 162 -2.87 36.23 -14.17
CA ARG A 162 -3.23 37.29 -15.11
C ARG A 162 -2.59 38.58 -14.59
N GLY A 163 -1.53 39.00 -15.27
CA GLY A 163 -1.03 40.37 -15.18
C GLY A 163 -2.06 41.39 -15.66
#